data_AF-A0A1X6NA84-F1
#
_entry.id   AF-A0A1X6NA84-F1
#
_cell.length_a   1.000
_cell.length_b   1.000
_cell.length_c   1.000
_cell.angle_alpha   90.00
_cell.angle_beta   90.00
_cell.angle_gamma   90.00
#
_symmetry.space_group_name_H-M   'P 1'
#
loop_
_entity.id
_entity.type
_entity.pdbx_description
1 polymer ?
#
loop_
_entity_poly.entity_id
_entity_poly.type
_entity_poly.pdbx_seq_one_letter_code
_entity_poly.pdbx_strand_id
1 'polypeptide(L)' 'QRVKPDTVQFLDERLRDNRFEARGGVEDDYGHRAARDLIVTRGAGFRKEKNKKKRGSYRGGEISVCIRVPHLDIYN' A
#
# COMPACT_ATOMS: atom_id res chain seq x y z
N GLN A 1 15.68 -5.12 17.14
CA GLN A 1 16.75 -4.27 16.55
C GLN A 1 16.16 -3.49 15.38
N ARG A 2 16.48 -2.21 15.20
CA ARG A 2 16.03 -1.42 14.03
C ARG A 2 16.97 -1.67 12.85
N VAL A 3 16.42 -1.80 11.65
CA VAL A 3 17.20 -1.96 10.42
C VAL A 3 17.90 -0.63 10.11
N LYS A 4 19.20 -0.67 9.82
CA LYS A 4 19.96 0.48 9.35
C LYS A 4 19.76 0.62 7.84
N PRO A 5 19.30 1.76 7.31
CA PRO A 5 18.99 1.91 5.89
C PRO A 5 20.23 1.73 5.00
N ASP A 6 21.41 2.14 5.47
CA ASP A 6 22.65 2.14 4.69
C ASP A 6 23.20 0.73 4.40
N THR A 7 22.72 -0.30 5.11
CA THR A 7 23.18 -1.68 4.95
C THR A 7 22.18 -2.54 4.18
N VAL A 8 21.06 -1.96 3.73
CA VAL A 8 20.02 -2.71 3.01
C VAL A 8 20.43 -2.84 1.54
N GLN A 9 20.73 -4.08 1.12
CA GLN A 9 20.88 -4.42 -0.28
C GLN A 9 19.57 -4.99 -0.80
N PHE A 10 19.08 -4.45 -1.90
CA PHE A 10 17.90 -4.94 -2.58
C PHE A 10 18.33 -5.84 -3.74
N LEU A 11 17.61 -6.94 -3.94
CA LEU A 11 17.82 -7.83 -5.08
C LEU A 11 17.48 -7.14 -6.41
N ASP A 12 16.48 -6.26 -6.40
CA ASP A 12 16.02 -5.47 -7.54
C ASP A 12 15.62 -4.07 -7.08
N GLU A 13 16.00 -3.06 -7.87
CA GLU A 13 15.69 -1.64 -7.69
C GLU A 13 14.17 -1.37 -7.55
N ARG A 14 13.34 -2.20 -8.19
CA ARG A 14 11.87 -2.11 -8.18
C ARG A 14 11.24 -2.52 -6.85
N LEU A 15 11.95 -3.32 -6.05
CA LEU A 15 11.47 -3.79 -4.73
C LEU A 15 11.69 -2.76 -3.62
N ARG A 16 12.36 -1.64 -3.93
CA ARG A 16 12.62 -0.57 -2.96
C ARG A 16 11.36 0.17 -2.54
N ASP A 17 10.37 0.30 -3.43
CA ASP A 17 9.15 1.06 -3.15
C ASP A 17 7.93 0.17 -2.87
N ASN A 18 7.47 0.24 -1.62
CA ASN A 18 6.29 -0.46 -1.10
C ASN A 18 5.07 0.46 -0.94
N ARG A 19 5.12 1.70 -1.45
CA ARG A 19 3.97 2.63 -1.41
C ARG A 19 2.81 2.12 -2.26
N PHE A 20 1.60 2.54 -1.89
CA PHE A 20 0.39 2.24 -2.65
C PHE A 20 0.44 2.77 -4.09
N GLU A 21 0.97 3.99 -4.28
CA GLU A 21 1.12 4.64 -5.60
C GLU A 21 2.00 3.83 -6.54
N ALA A 22 3.04 3.17 -6.02
CA ALA A 22 3.93 2.30 -6.78
C ALA A 22 3.28 0.95 -7.20
N ARG A 23 2.01 0.70 -6.87
CA ARG A 23 1.30 -0.52 -7.31
C ARG A 23 0.87 -0.44 -8.78
N GLY A 24 0.66 0.77 -9.32
CA GLY A 24 0.17 0.96 -10.70
C GLY A 24 -1.24 0.39 -10.91
N GLY A 25 -2.15 0.62 -9.96
CA GLY A 25 -3.49 0.05 -9.93
C GLY A 25 -4.59 0.98 -10.45
N VAL A 26 -5.85 0.56 -10.28
CA VAL A 26 -7.04 1.32 -10.70
C VAL A 26 -7.25 2.52 -9.78
N GLU A 27 -7.33 3.70 -10.37
CA GLU A 27 -7.75 4.92 -9.69
C GLU A 27 -9.22 4.78 -9.25
N ASP A 28 -9.47 4.99 -7.95
CA ASP A 28 -10.80 4.95 -7.29
C ASP A 28 -11.31 3.57 -6.83
N ASP A 29 -10.42 2.58 -6.76
CA ASP A 29 -10.73 1.31 -6.09
C ASP A 29 -10.88 1.47 -4.55
N TYR A 30 -11.33 0.40 -3.90
CA TYR A 30 -11.44 0.35 -2.43
C TYR A 30 -10.09 0.65 -1.73
N GLY A 31 -8.98 0.18 -2.29
CA GLY A 31 -7.64 0.37 -1.73
C GLY A 31 -7.17 1.82 -1.82
N HIS A 32 -7.50 2.52 -2.90
CA HIS A 32 -7.12 3.89 -3.17
C HIS A 32 -7.81 4.86 -2.21
N ARG A 33 -9.11 4.65 -1.98
CA ARG A 33 -9.87 5.41 -0.96
C ARG A 33 -9.28 5.18 0.44
N ALA A 34 -8.94 3.93 0.75
CA ALA A 34 -8.31 3.60 2.03
C ALA A 34 -6.91 4.21 2.19
N ALA A 35 -6.10 4.22 1.14
CA ALA A 35 -4.77 4.82 1.13
C ALA A 35 -4.87 6.33 1.39
N ARG A 36 -5.73 7.05 0.65
CA ARG A 36 -5.97 8.49 0.81
C ARG A 36 -6.40 8.86 2.24
N ASP A 37 -7.31 8.10 2.82
CA ASP A 37 -7.82 8.35 4.17
C ASP A 37 -6.79 8.06 5.27
N LEU A 38 -6.00 6.99 5.12
CA LEU A 38 -5.16 6.49 6.21
C LEU A 38 -3.72 7.00 6.15
N ILE A 39 -3.22 7.43 4.98
CA ILE A 39 -1.81 7.86 4.80
C ILE A 39 -1.43 9.06 5.68
N VAL A 40 -2.40 9.93 5.98
CA VAL A 40 -2.20 11.13 6.79
C VAL A 40 -2.08 10.82 8.29
N THR A 41 -2.47 9.61 8.71
CA THR A 41 -2.53 9.22 10.11
C THR A 41 -1.36 8.32 10.51
N ARG A 42 -0.88 8.46 11.76
CA ARG A 42 0.19 7.61 12.30
C ARG A 42 -0.12 7.15 13.73
N GLY A 43 0.51 6.06 14.16
CA GLY A 43 0.46 5.57 15.55
C GLY A 43 -0.96 5.30 16.08
N ALA A 44 -1.27 5.83 17.25
CA ALA A 44 -2.59 5.66 17.89
C ALA A 44 -3.74 6.30 17.07
N GLY A 45 -3.46 7.41 16.37
CA GLY A 45 -4.42 8.07 15.49
C GLY A 45 -4.83 7.17 14.32
N PHE A 46 -3.88 6.46 13.72
CA PHE A 46 -4.15 5.48 12.67
C PHE A 46 -5.09 4.38 13.15
N ARG A 47 -4.88 3.84 14.36
CA ARG A 47 -5.77 2.80 14.92
C ARG A 47 -7.20 3.30 15.07
N LYS A 48 -7.38 4.53 15.56
CA LYS A 48 -8.71 5.15 15.74
C LYS A 48 -9.39 5.39 14.39
N GLU A 49 -8.70 6.01 13.44
CA GLU A 49 -9.25 6.34 12.13
C GLU A 49 -9.61 5.08 11.34
N LYS A 50 -8.73 4.07 11.34
CA LYS A 50 -9.01 2.76 10.73
C LYS A 50 -10.28 2.13 11.29
N ASN A 51 -10.43 2.11 12.61
CA ASN A 51 -11.61 1.51 13.25
C ASN A 51 -12.90 2.28 12.94
N LYS A 52 -12.83 3.62 12.88
CA LYS A 52 -13.96 4.48 12.48
C LYS A 52 -14.40 4.19 11.04
N LYS A 53 -13.45 4.21 10.09
CA LYS A 53 -13.72 3.96 8.67
C LYS A 53 -14.18 2.52 8.42
N LYS A 54 -13.63 1.52 9.11
CA LYS A 54 -14.09 0.12 9.08
C LYS A 54 -15.56 -0.03 9.52
N ARG A 55 -15.99 0.70 10.55
CA ARG A 55 -17.34 0.55 11.12
C ARG A 55 -18.43 1.20 10.25
N GLY A 56 -18.12 2.32 9.59
CA GLY A 56 -19.14 3.15 8.94
C GLY A 56 -18.90 3.52 7.48
N SER A 57 -17.66 3.68 7.03
CA SER A 57 -17.38 4.35 5.74
C SER A 57 -16.98 3.41 4.62
N TYR A 58 -16.41 2.24 4.92
CA TYR A 58 -16.01 1.30 3.89
C TYR A 58 -17.10 0.26 3.55
N ARG A 59 -18.27 0.75 3.14
CA ARG A 59 -19.38 -0.09 2.66
C ARG A 59 -19.57 0.15 1.17
N GLY A 60 -19.08 -0.78 0.34
CA GLY A 60 -19.24 -0.73 -1.12
C GLY A 60 -18.07 -0.08 -1.86
N GLY A 61 -17.66 -0.71 -2.95
CA GLY A 61 -16.59 -0.34 -3.86
C GLY A 61 -15.90 -1.57 -4.43
N GLU A 62 -15.40 -1.47 -5.65
CA GLU A 62 -14.72 -2.59 -6.30
C GLU A 62 -13.40 -2.90 -5.59
N ILE A 63 -13.24 -4.18 -5.26
CA ILE A 63 -11.95 -4.69 -4.81
C ILE A 63 -11.14 -4.92 -6.07
N SER A 64 -10.15 -4.05 -6.31
CA SER A 64 -9.19 -4.33 -7.36
C SER A 64 -8.41 -5.59 -6.97
N VAL A 65 -8.53 -6.61 -7.82
CA VAL A 65 -7.76 -7.84 -7.75
C VAL A 65 -6.46 -7.75 -8.56
N CYS A 66 -6.16 -6.56 -9.12
CA CYS A 66 -4.95 -6.37 -9.90
C CYS A 66 -3.73 -6.51 -8.97
N ILE A 67 -2.93 -7.54 -9.23
CA ILE A 67 -1.63 -7.71 -8.62
C ILE A 67 -0.66 -6.90 -9.47
N ARG A 68 0.27 -6.18 -8.82
CA ARG A 68 1.42 -5.61 -9.50
C ARG A 68 2.17 -6.78 -10.13
N VAL A 69 1.99 -7.00 -11.43
CA VAL A 69 2.85 -7.91 -12.17
C VAL A 69 4.23 -7.24 -12.23
N PRO A 70 5.27 -7.80 -11.58
CA PRO A 70 6.61 -7.46 -12.04
C PRO A 70 6.62 -7.83 -13.52
N HIS A 71 6.87 -6.84 -14.38
CA HIS A 71 7.09 -7.10 -15.80
C HIS A 71 8.05 -8.29 -15.92
N LEU A 72 7.75 -9.22 -16.81
CA LEU A 72 8.23 -10.61 -16.90
C LEU A 72 9.75 -10.76 -17.18
N ASP A 73 10.60 -10.02 -16.49
CA ASP A 73 12.06 -10.02 -16.69
C ASP A 73 12.83 -10.66 -15.51
N ILE A 74 12.13 -11.17 -14.49
CA ILE A 74 12.75 -11.83 -13.33
C ILE A 74 13.14 -13.30 -13.57
N TYR A 75 12.91 -13.81 -14.78
CA TYR A 75 13.40 -15.12 -15.22
C TYR A 75 14.30 -14.93 -16.45
N ASN A 76 15.61 -14.95 -16.22
CA ASN A 76 16.58 -15.58 -17.12
C ASN A 76 17.12 -16.82 -16.41
#